data_AF-A0A7R9A4D7-F1
#
_entry.id   AF-A0A7R9A4D7-F1
#
_cell.length_a   1.000
_cell.length_b   1.000
_cell.length_c   1.000
_cell.angle_alpha   90.00
_cell.angle_beta   90.00
_cell.angle_gamma   90.00
#
_symmetry.space_group_name_H-M   'P 1'
#
loop_
_entity.id
_entity.type
_entity.pdbx_description
1 polymer ?
#
loop_
_entity_poly.entity_id
_entity_poly.type
_entity_poly.pdbx_seq_one_letter_code
_entity_poly.pdbx_strand_id
1 'polypeptide(L)'
;MLTWDRIRKNRLKLRDDFNLDFLELLRCLSDKGVFVNIEVQQIRSKLSLKQQFDELFDHLTSKNPQQYVPVVLQALADIGREDIRDFLQGIWITC
;
A
#
# COMPACT_ATOMS: atom_id res chain seq x y z
N MET A 1 -3.62 -2.25 -19.52
CA MET A 1 -3.24 -0.97 -18.88
C MET A 1 -4.33 -0.67 -17.85
N LEU A 2 -4.06 -0.12 -16.65
CA LEU A 2 -5.03 0.55 -15.74
C LEU A 2 -5.47 -0.09 -14.39
N THR A 3 -4.81 -1.10 -13.82
CA THR A 3 -5.12 -1.45 -12.41
C THR A 3 -4.61 -0.37 -11.44
N TRP A 4 -3.41 0.17 -11.71
CA TRP A 4 -2.80 1.19 -10.85
C TRP A 4 -3.20 2.62 -11.13
N ASP A 5 -3.63 2.97 -12.33
CA ASP A 5 -4.19 4.30 -12.55
C ASP A 5 -5.51 4.48 -11.82
N ARG A 6 -6.28 3.40 -11.62
CA ARG A 6 -7.47 3.42 -10.75
C ARG A 6 -7.08 3.54 -9.28
N ILE A 7 -6.05 2.83 -8.83
CA ILE A 7 -5.54 2.97 -7.45
C ILE A 7 -4.97 4.36 -7.21
N ARG A 8 -4.20 4.91 -8.17
CA ARG A 8 -3.66 6.27 -8.14
C ARG A 8 -4.78 7.31 -8.09
N LYS A 9 -5.88 7.10 -8.82
CA LYS A 9 -7.10 7.93 -8.73
C LYS A 9 -7.80 7.85 -7.37
N ASN A 10 -7.74 6.70 -6.70
CA ASN A 10 -8.31 6.50 -5.36
C ASN A 10 -7.31 6.75 -4.21
N ARG A 11 -6.06 7.16 -4.53
CA ARG A 11 -4.97 7.39 -3.56
C ARG A 11 -5.36 8.35 -2.46
N LEU A 12 -6.08 9.42 -2.80
CA LEU A 12 -6.53 10.42 -1.82
C LEU A 12 -7.49 9.81 -0.79
N LYS A 13 -8.45 9.01 -1.26
CA LYS A 13 -9.42 8.32 -0.40
C LYS A 13 -8.73 7.29 0.49
N LEU A 14 -7.87 6.45 -0.10
CA LEU A 14 -7.09 5.48 0.65
C LEU A 14 -6.24 6.18 1.72
N ARG A 15 -5.55 7.27 1.38
CA ARG A 15 -4.71 8.01 2.31
C ARG A 15 -5.47 8.51 3.54
N ASP A 16 -6.69 9.00 3.35
CA ASP A 16 -7.51 9.50 4.45
C ASP A 16 -8.04 8.34 5.32
N ASP A 17 -8.32 7.17 4.73
CA ASP A 17 -8.73 5.94 5.42
C ASP A 17 -7.57 5.20 6.13
N PHE A 18 -6.31 5.44 5.72
CA PHE A 18 -5.08 4.78 6.22
C PHE A 18 -4.35 5.51 7.35
N ASN A 19 -4.91 6.62 7.85
CA ASN A 19 -4.18 7.57 8.69
C ASN A 19 -3.73 6.99 10.06
N LEU A 20 -4.25 5.82 10.48
CA LEU A 20 -3.90 5.17 11.76
C LEU A 20 -3.08 3.88 11.59
N ASP A 21 -3.27 3.13 10.51
CA ASP A 21 -2.69 1.78 10.36
C ASP A 21 -1.51 1.72 9.38
N PHE A 22 -1.07 2.88 8.87
CA PHE A 22 0.02 2.96 7.90
C PHE A 22 1.33 2.32 8.39
N LEU A 23 1.70 2.57 9.66
CA LEU A 23 2.93 2.02 10.23
C LEU A 23 2.84 0.50 10.43
N GLU A 24 1.65 0.02 10.78
CA GLU A 24 1.33 -1.42 10.91
C GLU A 24 1.44 -2.10 9.53
N LEU A 25 0.85 -1.49 8.49
CA LEU A 25 0.94 -1.95 7.11
C LEU A 25 2.39 -1.98 6.61
N LEU A 26 3.16 -0.90 6.82
CA LEU A 26 4.54 -0.80 6.39
C LEU A 26 5.41 -1.87 7.06
N ARG A 27 5.20 -2.11 8.36
CA ARG A 27 5.85 -3.21 9.09
C ARG A 27 5.49 -4.57 8.50
N CYS A 28 4.20 -4.84 8.31
CA CYS A 28 3.72 -6.11 7.77
C CYS A 28 4.29 -6.39 6.36
N LEU A 29 4.34 -5.37 5.50
CA LEU A 29 4.93 -5.48 4.16
C LEU A 29 6.45 -5.70 4.22
N SER A 30 7.15 -5.06 5.16
CA SER A 30 8.57 -5.33 5.40
C SER A 30 8.80 -6.77 5.88
N ASP A 31 7.99 -7.27 6.80
CA ASP A 31 8.09 -8.64 7.34
C ASP A 31 7.85 -9.69 6.25
N LYS A 32 6.99 -9.38 5.26
CA LYS A 32 6.75 -10.21 4.08
C LYS A 32 7.80 -10.04 2.97
N GLY A 33 8.85 -9.25 3.21
CA GLY A 33 9.97 -9.05 2.29
C GLY A 33 9.65 -8.15 1.08
N VAL A 34 8.54 -7.40 1.13
CA VAL A 34 8.18 -6.43 0.06
C VAL A 34 9.15 -5.27 0.02
N PHE A 35 9.59 -4.83 1.20
CA PHE A 35 10.57 -3.76 1.36
C PHE A 35 11.80 -4.29 2.06
N VAL A 36 12.98 -3.88 1.59
CA VAL A 36 14.20 -4.02 2.38
C VAL A 36 14.30 -2.89 3.40
N ASN A 37 15.05 -3.12 4.48
CA ASN A 37 15.16 -2.18 5.61
C ASN A 37 15.48 -0.74 5.17
N ILE A 38 16.31 -0.55 4.14
CA ILE A 38 16.66 0.78 3.63
C ILE A 38 15.47 1.50 2.97
N GLU A 39 14.58 0.78 2.29
CA GLU A 39 13.36 1.34 1.67
C GLU A 39 12.35 1.72 2.76
N VAL A 40 12.24 0.92 3.83
CA VAL A 40 11.42 1.25 5.00
C VAL A 40 11.92 2.53 5.68
N GLN A 41 13.24 2.69 5.86
CA GLN A 41 13.81 3.90 6.44
C GLN A 41 13.60 5.13 5.53
N GLN A 42 13.73 4.97 4.20
CA GLN A 42 13.43 6.04 3.24
C GLN A 42 11.98 6.50 3.33
N ILE A 43 11.04 5.55 3.41
CA ILE A 43 9.62 5.85 3.61
C ILE A 43 9.41 6.56 4.95
N ARG A 44 9.98 6.06 6.05
CA ARG A 44 9.81 6.65 7.40
C ARG A 44 10.49 8.01 7.56
N SER A 45 11.51 8.31 6.77
CA SER A 45 12.22 9.60 6.79
C SER A 45 11.42 10.78 6.23
N LYS A 46 10.26 10.53 5.60
CA LYS A 46 9.41 11.61 5.08
C LYS A 46 8.71 12.35 6.23
N LEU A 47 8.59 13.67 6.08
CA LEU A 47 8.15 14.61 7.13
C LEU A 47 6.71 14.41 7.60
N SER A 48 5.85 13.80 6.78
CA SER A 48 4.43 13.59 7.12
C SER A 48 3.95 12.20 6.74
N LEU A 49 3.02 11.63 7.50
CA LEU A 49 2.36 10.35 7.18
C LEU A 49 1.81 10.33 5.74
N LYS A 50 1.33 11.48 5.25
CA LYS A 50 0.89 11.64 3.85
C LYS A 50 2.01 11.35 2.86
N GLN A 51 3.19 11.93 3.07
CA GLN A 51 4.35 11.68 2.21
C GLN A 51 4.88 10.25 2.34
N GLN A 52 4.79 9.64 3.54
CA GLN A 52 5.18 8.24 3.74
C GLN A 52 4.25 7.30 2.96
N PHE A 53 2.93 7.53 3.05
CA PHE A 53 1.93 6.82 2.28
C PHE A 53 2.15 6.99 0.77
N ASP A 54 2.44 8.22 0.38
CA ASP A 54 2.67 8.55 -1.01
C ASP A 54 3.89 7.80 -1.56
N GLU A 55 5.01 7.79 -0.83
CA GLU A 55 6.22 7.06 -1.19
C GLU A 55 5.99 5.53 -1.26
N LEU A 56 5.25 4.97 -0.29
CA LEU A 56 4.88 3.55 -0.26
C LEU A 56 4.13 3.17 -1.54
N PHE A 57 3.10 3.95 -1.91
CA PHE A 57 2.30 3.70 -3.10
C PHE A 57 3.12 3.85 -4.38
N ASP A 58 3.96 4.87 -4.47
CA ASP A 58 4.84 5.05 -5.63
C ASP A 58 5.84 3.88 -5.75
N HIS A 59 6.33 3.34 -4.64
CA HIS A 59 7.18 2.15 -4.65
C HIS A 59 6.45 0.90 -5.15
N LEU A 60 5.26 0.62 -4.60
CA LEU A 60 4.43 -0.53 -5.00
C LEU A 60 4.02 -0.47 -6.48
N THR A 61 3.88 0.74 -7.03
CA THR A 61 3.46 0.97 -8.43
C THR A 61 4.62 1.03 -9.44
N SER A 62 5.87 1.14 -9.00
CA SER A 62 7.01 1.36 -9.90
C SER A 62 7.73 0.08 -10.35
N LYS A 63 7.85 -0.95 -9.49
CA LYS A 63 8.76 -2.09 -9.75
C LYS A 63 8.11 -3.29 -10.47
N ASN A 64 6.99 -3.80 -9.98
CA ASN A 64 6.17 -4.79 -10.68
C ASN A 64 4.83 -4.91 -9.94
N PRO A 65 3.85 -4.11 -10.34
CA PRO A 65 2.74 -3.85 -9.44
C PRO A 65 1.82 -5.07 -9.23
N GLN A 66 1.78 -5.99 -10.20
CA GLN A 66 1.00 -7.24 -10.10
C GLN A 66 1.59 -8.22 -9.07
N GLN A 67 2.90 -8.15 -8.82
CA GLN A 67 3.58 -9.03 -7.89
C GLN A 67 3.24 -8.70 -6.43
N TYR A 68 3.01 -7.43 -6.12
CA TYR A 68 2.82 -6.99 -4.73
C TYR A 68 1.39 -7.15 -4.23
N VAL A 69 0.44 -7.46 -5.10
CA VAL A 69 -0.98 -7.36 -4.76
C VAL A 69 -1.48 -8.45 -3.86
N PRO A 70 -1.17 -9.73 -4.11
CA PRO A 70 -1.50 -10.76 -3.14
C PRO A 70 -0.92 -10.42 -1.76
N VAL A 71 0.29 -9.84 -1.73
CA VAL A 71 0.99 -9.50 -0.50
C VAL A 71 0.37 -8.30 0.21
N VAL A 72 -0.04 -7.27 -0.52
CA VAL A 72 -0.73 -6.08 0.01
C VAL A 72 -2.12 -6.45 0.52
N LEU A 73 -2.90 -7.24 -0.22
CA LEU A 73 -4.21 -7.70 0.22
C LEU A 73 -4.11 -8.58 1.47
N GLN A 74 -3.10 -9.46 1.53
CA GLN A 74 -2.86 -10.28 2.72
C GLN A 74 -2.42 -9.42 3.91
N ALA A 75 -1.51 -8.45 3.71
CA ALA A 75 -1.08 -7.56 4.78
C ALA A 75 -2.26 -6.76 5.35
N LEU A 76 -3.22 -6.35 4.50
CA LEU A 76 -4.43 -5.67 4.94
C LEU A 76 -5.37 -6.57 5.74
N ALA A 77 -5.51 -7.84 5.33
CA ALA A 77 -6.22 -8.83 6.12
C ALA A 77 -5.56 -9.05 7.49
N ASP A 78 -4.23 -9.15 7.52
CA ASP A 78 -3.46 -9.42 8.74
C ASP A 78 -3.57 -8.28 9.78
N ILE A 79 -3.74 -7.03 9.32
CA ILE A 79 -3.96 -5.86 10.20
C ILE A 79 -5.46 -5.57 10.45
N GLY A 80 -6.36 -6.45 10.01
CA GLY A 80 -7.81 -6.32 10.23
C GLY A 80 -8.52 -5.26 9.37
N ARG A 81 -7.89 -4.78 8.29
CA ARG A 81 -8.44 -3.78 7.36
C ARG A 81 -9.11 -4.44 6.15
N GLU A 82 -10.10 -5.27 6.44
CA GLU A 82 -10.88 -6.01 5.43
C GLU A 82 -11.68 -5.07 4.53
N ASP A 83 -12.13 -3.93 5.08
CA ASP A 83 -12.79 -2.84 4.36
C ASP A 83 -11.94 -2.32 3.20
N ILE A 84 -10.66 -2.05 3.47
CA ILE A 84 -9.71 -1.56 2.46
C ILE A 84 -9.28 -2.70 1.54
N ARG A 85 -9.06 -3.91 2.08
CA ARG A 85 -8.73 -5.09 1.29
C ARG A 85 -9.77 -5.30 0.21
N ASP A 86 -11.06 -5.34 0.58
CA ASP A 86 -12.16 -5.63 -0.33
C ASP A 86 -12.34 -4.50 -1.35
N PHE A 87 -12.13 -3.24 -0.92
CA PHE A 87 -12.12 -2.10 -1.83
C PHE A 87 -10.99 -2.20 -2.88
N LEU A 88 -9.76 -2.50 -2.44
CA LEU A 88 -8.61 -2.67 -3.33
C LEU A 88 -8.77 -3.90 -4.24
N GLN A 89 -9.28 -5.01 -3.70
CA GLN A 89 -9.59 -6.22 -4.45
C GLN A 89 -10.69 -5.95 -5.49
N GLY A 90 -11.71 -5.16 -5.18
CA GLY A 90 -12.74 -4.76 -6.13
C GLY A 90 -12.22 -3.89 -7.28
N ILE A 91 -11.26 -3.01 -6.99
CA ILE A 91 -10.52 -2.25 -8.01
C ILE A 91 -9.65 -3.19 -8.87
N TRP A 92 -9.21 -4.31 -8.29
CA TRP A 92 -8.28 -5.26 -8.90
C TRP A 92 -8.94 -6.32 -9.80
N ILE A 93 -10.03 -6.95 -9.34
CA ILE A 93 -10.73 -8.06 -10.01
C ILE A 93 -11.51 -7.58 -11.24
N THR A 94 -11.87 -6.30 -11.32
CA THR A 94 -12.57 -5.73 -12.49
C THR A 94 -11.64 -5.42 -13.68
N CYS A 95 -10.46 -6.04 -13.75
CA CYS A 95 -9.47 -5.93 -14.84
C CYS A 95 -9.25 -7.26 -15.55
#